data_AF-A0A1C5G7B7-F1
#
_entry.id   AF-A0A1C5G7B7-F1
#
_cell.length_a   1.000
_cell.length_b   1.000
_cell.length_c   1.000
_cell.angle_alpha   90.00
_cell.angle_beta   90.00
_cell.angle_gamma   90.00
#
_symmetry.space_group_name_H-M   'P 1'
#
loop_
_entity.id
_entity.type
_entity.pdbx_description
1 polymer ?
#
loop_
_entity_poly.entity_id
_entity_poly.type
_entity_poly.pdbx_seq_one_letter_code
_entity_poly.pdbx_strand_id
1 'polypeptide(L)'
;MTYDVIDRARHRTRRWIAAVTLAPAAAAALGVAAVAALRDEPNAAAQQASVTTAAPVPDPTARAVALPADLRWTPVAGISLPVSGQAGPLDTGGGAARRFSHDEAGALLAAVHITVRCAPQLGPGVFDQTLQKQVVGADAPAMRSKVGQGYDHLRANANVPYGQPVGRLEAVLRGYQLTNYSQQAASVLLLTEARDAQGNPLLAATTVYLQWTGTDWALLAPAGGDFSAAVSRAGSPDGFHPFIPGR
;
A
#
# COMPACT_ATOMS: atom_id res chain seq x y z
N MET A 1 -66.96 -6.43 -35.51
CA MET A 1 -65.84 -7.23 -36.04
C MET A 1 -64.61 -6.85 -35.21
N THR A 2 -64.44 -7.28 -33.96
CA THR A 2 -64.36 -8.65 -33.41
C THR A 2 -63.16 -9.41 -33.97
N TYR A 3 -62.01 -9.38 -33.28
CA TYR A 3 -61.52 -10.54 -32.53
C TYR A 3 -60.28 -10.20 -31.69
N ASP A 4 -60.37 -10.60 -30.43
CA ASP A 4 -59.36 -10.72 -29.40
C ASP A 4 -58.69 -12.09 -29.56
N VAL A 5 -57.35 -12.18 -29.64
CA VAL A 5 -56.64 -13.43 -29.35
C VAL A 5 -55.26 -13.12 -28.75
N ILE A 6 -55.24 -13.08 -27.44
CA ILE A 6 -54.16 -13.68 -26.65
C ILE A 6 -54.05 -15.15 -27.09
N ASP A 7 -52.90 -15.59 -27.62
CA ASP A 7 -52.41 -16.91 -27.23
C ASP A 7 -50.91 -17.16 -27.43
N ARG A 8 -50.35 -17.78 -26.40
CA ARG A 8 -48.98 -18.26 -26.27
C ARG A 8 -48.76 -19.48 -27.17
N ALA A 9 -47.60 -19.59 -27.82
CA ALA A 9 -46.87 -20.87 -27.83
C ALA A 9 -45.40 -20.74 -28.26
N ARG A 10 -44.52 -20.98 -27.27
CA ARG A 10 -43.40 -21.94 -27.28
C ARG A 10 -42.19 -21.72 -28.20
N HIS A 11 -41.08 -21.48 -27.49
CA HIS A 11 -39.76 -22.10 -27.64
C HIS A 11 -39.05 -22.02 -28.99
N ARG A 12 -38.16 -21.03 -29.10
CA ARG A 12 -36.78 -21.32 -29.54
C ARG A 12 -35.80 -20.47 -28.74
N THR A 13 -35.32 -21.11 -27.68
CA THR A 13 -34.11 -20.80 -26.93
C THR A 13 -32.95 -20.58 -27.89
N ARG A 14 -32.71 -19.33 -28.29
CA ARG A 14 -31.40 -18.90 -28.79
C ARG A 14 -30.61 -18.41 -27.59
N ARG A 15 -29.95 -19.38 -26.95
CA ARG A 15 -28.84 -19.17 -26.01
C ARG A 15 -27.78 -18.34 -26.73
N TRP A 16 -27.81 -17.03 -26.56
CA TRP A 16 -26.62 -16.22 -26.75
C TRP A 16 -25.75 -16.47 -25.52
N ILE A 17 -24.78 -17.36 -25.67
CA ILE A 17 -23.65 -17.44 -24.75
C ILE A 17 -22.83 -16.19 -25.06
N ALA A 18 -23.21 -15.07 -24.47
CA ALA A 18 -22.25 -14.01 -24.20
C ALA A 18 -21.28 -14.62 -23.19
N ALA A 19 -20.07 -14.91 -23.65
CA ALA A 19 -18.98 -15.25 -22.76
C ALA A 19 -18.78 -14.07 -21.81
N VAL A 20 -19.38 -14.16 -20.62
CA VAL A 20 -19.04 -13.31 -19.49
C VAL A 20 -17.66 -13.76 -19.07
N THR A 21 -16.64 -13.14 -19.67
CA THR A 21 -15.29 -13.15 -19.14
C THR A 21 -15.35 -12.37 -17.83
N LEU A 22 -15.54 -13.09 -16.72
CA LEU A 22 -15.24 -12.61 -15.39
C LEU A 22 -13.76 -12.22 -15.37
N ALA A 23 -13.47 -10.94 -15.62
CA ALA A 23 -12.19 -10.36 -15.26
C ALA A 23 -12.09 -10.43 -13.73
N PRO A 24 -11.08 -11.09 -13.15
CA PRO A 24 -10.93 -11.11 -11.70
C PRO A 24 -10.68 -9.69 -11.21
N ALA A 25 -11.51 -9.25 -10.27
CA ALA A 25 -11.43 -7.94 -9.63
C ALA A 25 -10.03 -7.72 -9.04
N ALA A 26 -9.37 -6.65 -9.47
CA ALA A 26 -8.07 -6.22 -8.99
C ALA A 26 -8.18 -5.75 -7.53
N ALA A 27 -7.78 -6.61 -6.59
CA ALA A 27 -7.78 -6.33 -5.16
C ALA A 27 -6.34 -6.14 -4.63
N ALA A 28 -6.12 -5.02 -3.90
CA ALA A 28 -5.14 -4.79 -2.80
C ALA A 28 -4.06 -3.71 -3.00
N ALA A 29 -4.19 -2.40 -2.78
CA ALA A 29 -3.16 -1.43 -3.21
C ALA A 29 -1.78 -1.48 -2.54
N LEU A 30 -1.53 -2.23 -1.46
CA LEU A 30 -0.14 -2.54 -1.09
C LEU A 30 0.37 -3.75 -1.88
N GLY A 31 -0.42 -4.82 -1.91
CA GLY A 31 -0.18 -5.98 -2.76
C GLY A 31 -0.31 -5.70 -4.27
N VAL A 32 -0.99 -4.66 -4.72
CA VAL A 32 -1.36 -4.32 -6.11
C VAL A 32 -0.55 -3.14 -6.58
N ALA A 33 -0.20 -2.16 -5.73
CA ALA A 33 0.91 -1.29 -6.12
C ALA A 33 2.18 -2.14 -6.27
N ALA A 34 2.44 -3.09 -5.35
CA ALA A 34 3.53 -4.05 -5.52
C ALA A 34 3.32 -5.02 -6.69
N VAL A 35 2.19 -5.72 -6.80
CA VAL A 35 1.95 -6.70 -7.90
C VAL A 35 1.84 -6.01 -9.26
N ALA A 36 1.24 -4.83 -9.38
CA ALA A 36 1.17 -4.11 -10.65
C ALA A 36 2.53 -3.51 -11.04
N ALA A 37 3.27 -2.92 -10.10
CA ALA A 37 4.64 -2.47 -10.37
C ALA A 37 5.58 -3.63 -10.73
N LEU A 38 5.38 -4.80 -10.12
CA LEU A 38 6.14 -6.02 -10.43
C LEU A 38 5.62 -6.79 -11.67
N ARG A 39 4.57 -6.30 -12.33
CA ARG A 39 4.03 -6.87 -13.58
C ARG A 39 4.49 -6.13 -14.83
N ASP A 40 4.79 -4.84 -14.72
CA ASP A 40 5.40 -4.06 -15.81
C ASP A 40 6.90 -4.41 -15.91
N GLU A 41 7.21 -5.57 -16.49
CA GLU A 41 8.50 -5.74 -17.16
C GLU A 41 8.50 -4.88 -18.43
N PRO A 42 9.44 -3.95 -18.61
CA PRO A 42 9.47 -3.11 -19.80
C PRO A 42 9.80 -3.96 -21.03
N ASN A 43 8.83 -4.05 -21.96
CA ASN A 43 9.09 -4.50 -23.31
C ASN A 43 10.13 -3.57 -23.96
N ALA A 44 11.21 -4.15 -24.47
CA ALA A 44 12.38 -3.44 -24.95
C ALA A 44 12.08 -2.56 -26.18
N ALA A 45 12.22 -1.24 -26.06
CA ALA A 45 12.80 -0.32 -27.05
C ALA A 45 12.70 1.14 -26.59
N ALA A 46 13.70 1.61 -25.83
CA ALA A 46 14.14 3.02 -25.83
C ALA A 46 15.46 3.14 -25.05
N GLN A 47 16.58 3.08 -25.75
CA GLN A 47 17.84 3.63 -25.24
C GLN A 47 17.71 5.15 -25.15
N GLN A 48 17.68 5.71 -23.94
CA GLN A 48 18.40 6.94 -23.55
C GLN A 48 18.20 7.21 -22.04
N ALA A 49 19.33 7.37 -21.34
CA ALA A 49 19.51 7.63 -19.91
C ALA A 49 19.14 6.48 -18.94
N SER A 50 20.04 5.49 -18.83
CA SER A 50 20.04 4.50 -17.75
C SER A 50 20.38 5.16 -16.40
N VAL A 51 19.37 5.59 -15.66
CA VAL A 51 19.40 5.40 -14.20
C VAL A 51 18.79 4.04 -13.97
N THR A 52 19.63 3.01 -13.95
CA THR A 52 19.23 1.69 -13.46
C THR A 52 18.97 1.85 -11.98
N THR A 53 17.72 2.12 -11.60
CA THR A 53 17.27 1.93 -10.22
C THR A 53 17.39 0.44 -9.94
N ALA A 54 18.51 0.03 -9.37
CA ALA A 54 18.67 -1.33 -8.88
C ALA A 54 17.50 -1.63 -7.94
N ALA A 55 16.91 -2.82 -8.09
CA ALA A 55 15.88 -3.29 -7.18
C ALA A 55 16.36 -3.10 -5.73
N PRO A 56 15.52 -2.61 -4.80
CA PRO A 56 15.87 -2.59 -3.39
C PRO A 56 16.40 -3.96 -2.95
N VAL A 57 17.69 -4.02 -2.62
CA VAL A 57 18.36 -5.21 -2.07
C VAL A 57 18.50 -5.01 -0.57
N PRO A 58 18.27 -6.04 0.25
CA PRO A 58 18.54 -5.97 1.67
C PRO A 58 19.98 -5.52 1.94
N ASP A 59 20.15 -4.50 2.77
CA ASP A 59 21.48 -4.00 3.13
C ASP A 59 22.03 -4.83 4.30
N PRO A 60 23.22 -5.47 4.16
CA PRO A 60 23.82 -6.25 5.25
C PRO A 60 24.25 -5.38 6.44
N THR A 61 24.32 -4.05 6.29
CA THR A 61 24.62 -3.10 7.36
C THR A 61 23.37 -2.55 8.06
N ALA A 62 22.17 -2.91 7.56
CA ALA A 62 20.92 -2.54 8.20
C ALA A 62 20.87 -3.06 9.64
N ARG A 63 20.36 -2.22 10.53
CA ARG A 63 20.34 -2.52 11.96
C ARG A 63 18.94 -2.91 12.42
N ALA A 64 18.91 -3.77 13.44
CA ALA A 64 17.69 -4.05 14.18
C ALA A 64 17.32 -2.83 15.02
N VAL A 65 16.05 -2.46 15.00
CA VAL A 65 15.51 -1.42 15.88
C VAL A 65 15.12 -2.07 17.19
N ALA A 66 15.47 -1.43 18.30
CA ALA A 66 14.98 -1.82 19.62
C ALA A 66 13.49 -1.46 19.74
N LEU A 67 12.62 -2.39 19.37
CA LEU A 67 11.17 -2.18 19.41
C LEU A 67 10.67 -2.14 20.88
N PRO A 68 9.70 -1.26 21.22
CA PRO A 68 9.14 -1.21 22.56
C PRO A 68 8.53 -2.53 23.02
N ALA A 69 8.64 -2.83 24.32
CA ALA A 69 8.04 -4.03 24.93
C ALA A 69 6.51 -4.02 24.90
N ASP A 70 5.89 -2.84 24.76
CA ASP A 70 4.43 -2.64 24.71
C ASP A 70 3.85 -2.68 23.28
N LEU A 71 4.63 -3.18 22.31
CA LEU A 71 4.20 -3.34 20.94
C LEU A 71 2.97 -4.26 20.87
N ARG A 72 1.88 -3.73 20.32
CA ARG A 72 0.62 -4.45 20.09
C ARG A 72 0.20 -4.32 18.64
N TRP A 73 -0.66 -5.20 18.16
CA TRP A 73 -1.12 -5.21 16.77
C TRP A 73 -2.57 -4.76 16.69
N THR A 74 -2.87 -3.84 15.78
CA THR A 74 -4.23 -3.34 15.54
C THR A 74 -4.62 -3.51 14.06
N PRO A 75 -5.84 -3.99 13.75
CA PRO A 75 -6.27 -4.11 12.37
C PRO A 75 -6.57 -2.75 11.75
N VAL A 76 -5.98 -2.47 10.59
CA VAL A 76 -6.28 -1.31 9.74
C VAL A 76 -6.55 -1.81 8.33
N ALA A 77 -7.81 -1.72 7.91
CA ALA A 77 -8.25 -2.09 6.56
C ALA A 77 -7.80 -3.48 6.08
N GLY A 78 -7.70 -4.46 6.99
CA GLY A 78 -7.32 -5.85 6.68
C GLY A 78 -5.85 -6.19 6.93
N ILE A 79 -4.98 -5.22 7.23
CA ILE A 79 -3.59 -5.44 7.66
C ILE A 79 -3.48 -5.20 9.17
N SER A 80 -2.80 -6.08 9.88
CA SER A 80 -2.41 -5.83 11.28
C SER A 80 -1.20 -4.90 11.31
N LEU A 81 -1.32 -3.74 11.94
CA LEU A 81 -0.25 -2.76 12.09
C LEU A 81 0.26 -2.71 13.54
N PRO A 82 1.58 -2.59 13.74
CA PRO A 82 2.18 -2.44 15.07
C PRO A 82 1.88 -1.05 15.64
N VAL A 83 1.54 -0.96 16.92
CA VAL A 83 1.36 0.28 17.68
C VAL A 83 1.99 0.15 19.06
N SER A 84 2.47 1.26 19.63
CA SER A 84 3.10 1.31 20.94
C SER A 84 2.68 2.59 21.67
N GLY A 85 2.54 2.53 22.99
CA GLY A 85 2.37 3.71 23.84
C GLY A 85 3.67 4.50 24.06
N GLN A 86 4.83 3.89 23.76
CA GLN A 86 6.13 4.55 23.79
C GLN A 86 6.53 5.13 22.43
N ALA A 87 6.40 4.34 21.36
CA ALA A 87 6.81 4.74 20.01
C ALA A 87 5.69 5.30 19.11
N GLY A 88 4.44 5.18 19.54
CA GLY A 88 3.27 5.63 18.79
C GLY A 88 2.73 4.60 17.80
N PRO A 89 1.75 4.98 16.96
CA PRO A 89 1.04 6.25 17.01
C PRO A 89 0.23 6.37 18.30
N LEU A 90 0.22 7.57 18.91
CA LEU A 90 -0.59 7.87 20.10
C LEU A 90 -1.96 8.47 19.75
N ASP A 91 -2.14 8.92 18.51
CA ASP A 91 -3.40 9.42 17.98
C ASP A 91 -3.67 8.79 16.61
N THR A 92 -4.81 8.11 16.46
CA THR A 92 -5.27 7.55 15.17
C THR A 92 -6.57 8.18 14.66
N GLY A 93 -6.96 9.32 15.26
CA GLY A 93 -8.18 10.05 14.95
C GLY A 93 -8.16 10.74 13.59
N GLY A 94 -9.35 10.86 12.99
CA GLY A 94 -9.52 11.56 11.71
C GLY A 94 -8.74 10.93 10.56
N GLY A 95 -8.60 9.60 10.56
CA GLY A 95 -8.02 8.82 9.47
C GLY A 95 -6.48 8.78 9.42
N ALA A 96 -5.79 9.64 10.15
CA ALA A 96 -4.33 9.71 10.20
C ALA A 96 -3.78 9.05 11.48
N ALA A 97 -2.54 8.57 11.44
CA ALA A 97 -1.82 8.05 12.61
C ALA A 97 -0.71 9.03 12.97
N ARG A 98 -0.72 9.64 14.16
CA ARG A 98 0.17 10.75 14.55
C ARG A 98 0.81 10.50 15.91
N ARG A 99 1.71 11.41 16.27
CA ARG A 99 2.46 11.46 17.53
C ARG A 99 3.33 10.23 17.69
N PHE A 100 4.17 9.98 16.69
CA PHE A 100 5.24 9.01 16.81
C PHE A 100 6.37 9.59 17.66
N SER A 101 7.12 8.74 18.35
CA SER A 101 8.33 9.17 19.06
C SER A 101 9.38 9.67 18.08
N HIS A 102 10.20 10.61 18.52
CA HIS A 102 11.32 11.14 17.74
C HIS A 102 12.58 10.27 17.89
N ASP A 103 12.43 8.97 17.65
CA ASP A 103 13.47 7.95 17.71
C ASP A 103 13.33 6.92 16.57
N GLU A 104 14.23 5.93 16.53
CA GLU A 104 14.23 4.86 15.50
C GLU A 104 12.93 4.05 15.49
N ALA A 105 12.38 3.73 16.66
CA ALA A 105 11.15 2.96 16.79
C ALA A 105 9.96 3.77 16.26
N GLY A 106 9.85 5.05 16.63
CA GLY A 106 8.81 5.94 16.13
C GLY A 106 8.90 6.16 14.62
N ALA A 107 10.12 6.30 14.08
CA ALA A 107 10.33 6.36 12.63
C ALA A 107 9.85 5.08 11.93
N LEU A 108 10.23 3.90 12.43
CA LEU A 108 9.79 2.63 11.87
C LEU A 108 8.26 2.46 11.90
N LEU A 109 7.61 2.78 13.03
CA LEU A 109 6.16 2.71 13.13
C LEU A 109 5.47 3.75 12.23
N ALA A 110 6.03 4.95 12.09
CA ALA A 110 5.54 5.97 11.16
C ALA A 110 5.61 5.48 9.71
N ALA A 111 6.72 4.87 9.29
CA ALA A 111 6.88 4.31 7.94
C ALA A 111 5.77 3.30 7.62
N VAL A 112 5.48 2.38 8.54
CA VAL A 112 4.43 1.38 8.36
C VAL A 112 3.05 2.02 8.26
N HIS A 113 2.69 2.88 9.23
CA HIS A 113 1.35 3.45 9.29
C HIS A 113 1.04 4.42 8.16
N ILE A 114 1.96 5.35 7.86
CA ILE A 114 1.73 6.37 6.84
C ILE A 114 1.62 5.72 5.46
N THR A 115 2.50 4.76 5.15
CA THR A 115 2.48 4.02 3.87
C THR A 115 1.17 3.28 3.67
N VAL A 116 0.70 2.53 4.67
CA VAL A 116 -0.57 1.79 4.59
C VAL A 116 -1.76 2.73 4.46
N ARG A 117 -1.76 3.85 5.21
CA ARG A 117 -2.87 4.80 5.21
C ARG A 117 -2.97 5.64 3.94
N CYS A 118 -1.92 5.70 3.12
CA CYS A 118 -1.98 6.27 1.78
C CYS A 118 -2.73 5.40 0.76
N ALA A 119 -3.05 4.14 1.09
CA ALA A 119 -3.66 3.25 0.11
C ALA A 119 -5.11 3.68 -0.25
N PRO A 120 -5.46 3.73 -1.54
CA PRO A 120 -6.77 4.22 -2.00
C PRO A 120 -7.95 3.41 -1.44
N GLN A 121 -7.79 2.12 -1.12
CA GLN A 121 -8.84 1.26 -0.57
C GLN A 121 -9.41 1.78 0.75
N LEU A 122 -8.63 2.55 1.52
CA LEU A 122 -9.10 3.07 2.81
C LEU A 122 -10.13 4.19 2.64
N GLY A 123 -10.31 4.70 1.41
CA GLY A 123 -11.22 5.78 1.11
C GLY A 123 -10.68 7.17 1.51
N PRO A 124 -11.26 8.24 0.96
CA PRO A 124 -10.73 9.60 1.08
C PRO A 124 -10.74 10.10 2.53
N GLY A 125 -11.64 9.61 3.38
CA GLY A 125 -11.64 9.92 4.82
C GLY A 125 -10.34 9.54 5.55
N VAL A 126 -9.56 8.61 4.99
CA VAL A 126 -8.25 8.20 5.51
C VAL A 126 -7.12 8.72 4.63
N PHE A 127 -7.08 8.35 3.34
CA PHE A 127 -5.91 8.64 2.53
C PHE A 127 -5.73 10.15 2.28
N ASP A 128 -6.79 10.95 2.17
CA ASP A 128 -6.62 12.41 1.99
C ASP A 128 -6.01 13.04 3.24
N GLN A 129 -6.43 12.60 4.42
CA GLN A 129 -5.91 13.12 5.68
C GLN A 129 -4.44 12.75 5.86
N THR A 130 -4.05 11.54 5.48
CA THR A 130 -2.65 11.11 5.50
C THR A 130 -1.83 11.87 4.45
N LEU A 131 -2.27 11.95 3.20
CA LEU A 131 -1.55 12.62 2.11
C LEU A 131 -1.41 14.14 2.29
N GLN A 132 -2.37 14.78 2.97
CA GLN A 132 -2.32 16.21 3.23
C GLN A 132 -1.44 16.55 4.43
N LYS A 133 -1.45 15.72 5.48
CA LYS A 133 -0.85 16.06 6.77
C LYS A 133 0.45 15.31 7.07
N GLN A 134 0.73 14.23 6.35
CA GLN A 134 1.81 13.30 6.69
C GLN A 134 2.68 12.92 5.48
N VAL A 135 2.44 13.53 4.32
CA VAL A 135 3.25 13.34 3.12
C VAL A 135 3.80 14.68 2.66
N VAL A 136 5.12 14.74 2.53
CA VAL A 136 5.89 15.94 2.20
C VAL A 136 6.78 15.69 0.97
N GLY A 137 7.48 16.73 0.51
CA GLY A 137 8.37 16.66 -0.64
C GLY A 137 7.73 17.14 -1.95
N ALA A 138 8.57 17.29 -2.97
CA ALA A 138 8.19 17.86 -4.26
C ALA A 138 7.11 17.03 -4.98
N ASP A 139 7.14 15.70 -4.82
CA ASP A 139 6.20 14.78 -5.48
C ASP A 139 4.91 14.52 -4.69
N ALA A 140 4.72 15.14 -3.51
CA ALA A 140 3.50 14.97 -2.72
C ALA A 140 2.21 15.34 -3.47
N PRO A 141 2.15 16.42 -4.29
CA PRO A 141 0.99 16.72 -5.13
C PRO A 141 0.72 15.63 -6.19
N ALA A 142 1.77 15.09 -6.81
CA ALA A 142 1.63 14.01 -7.79
C ALA A 142 1.07 12.74 -7.12
N MET A 143 1.58 12.41 -5.92
CA MET A 143 1.06 11.29 -5.12
C MET A 143 -0.40 11.46 -4.76
N ARG A 144 -0.83 12.65 -4.35
CA ARG A 144 -2.24 12.97 -4.11
C ARG A 144 -3.12 12.69 -5.33
N SER A 145 -2.70 13.17 -6.49
CA SER A 145 -3.44 12.95 -7.74
C SER A 145 -3.52 11.45 -8.08
N LYS A 146 -2.42 10.72 -8.00
CA LYS A 146 -2.36 9.29 -8.35
C LYS A 146 -3.18 8.43 -7.40
N VAL A 147 -3.12 8.67 -6.10
CA VAL A 147 -3.95 7.93 -5.13
C VAL A 147 -5.43 8.24 -5.36
N GLY A 148 -5.81 9.50 -5.60
CA GLY A 148 -7.19 9.87 -5.91
C GLY A 148 -7.73 9.18 -7.17
N GLN A 149 -6.95 9.18 -8.26
CA GLN A 149 -7.29 8.48 -9.50
C GLN A 149 -7.41 6.96 -9.28
N GLY A 150 -6.49 6.38 -8.52
CA GLY A 150 -6.54 4.97 -8.13
C GLY A 150 -7.81 4.63 -7.36
N TYR A 151 -8.23 5.50 -6.44
CA TYR A 151 -9.50 5.35 -5.72
C TYR A 151 -10.71 5.42 -6.65
N ASP A 152 -10.75 6.40 -7.56
CA ASP A 152 -11.85 6.54 -8.53
C ASP A 152 -11.96 5.32 -9.46
N HIS A 153 -10.83 4.76 -9.91
CA HIS A 153 -10.83 3.52 -10.69
C HIS A 153 -11.33 2.32 -9.87
N LEU A 154 -10.83 2.15 -8.64
CA LEU A 154 -11.25 1.04 -7.77
C LEU A 154 -12.73 1.09 -7.45
N ARG A 155 -13.26 2.27 -7.09
CA ARG A 155 -14.68 2.41 -6.73
C ARG A 155 -15.59 2.22 -7.94
N ALA A 156 -15.19 2.68 -9.13
CA ALA A 156 -15.96 2.47 -10.36
C ALA A 156 -16.06 0.98 -10.70
N ASN A 157 -14.94 0.26 -10.64
CA ASN A 157 -14.89 -1.18 -10.90
C ASN A 157 -15.70 -2.00 -9.87
N ALA A 158 -15.72 -1.56 -8.62
CA ALA A 158 -16.44 -2.23 -7.54
C ALA A 158 -17.88 -1.71 -7.34
N ASN A 159 -18.33 -0.74 -8.13
CA ASN A 159 -19.61 -0.03 -7.98
C ASN A 159 -19.85 0.51 -6.55
N VAL A 160 -18.83 1.15 -5.97
CA VAL A 160 -18.84 1.71 -4.61
C VAL A 160 -19.07 3.23 -4.65
N PRO A 161 -19.95 3.80 -3.80
CA PRO A 161 -20.13 5.24 -3.68
C PRO A 161 -18.85 5.98 -3.26
N TYR A 162 -18.69 7.22 -3.73
CA TYR A 162 -17.59 8.08 -3.27
C TYR A 162 -17.64 8.28 -1.75
N GLY A 163 -16.48 8.32 -1.12
CA GLY A 163 -16.34 8.48 0.33
C GLY A 163 -16.22 7.15 1.10
N GLN A 164 -16.63 6.03 0.50
CA GLN A 164 -16.56 4.72 1.14
C GLN A 164 -15.23 4.02 0.85
N PRO A 165 -14.69 3.23 1.80
CA PRO A 165 -13.57 2.33 1.51
C PRO A 165 -13.96 1.30 0.43
N VAL A 166 -12.97 0.85 -0.33
CA VAL A 166 -13.16 -0.13 -1.41
C VAL A 166 -12.39 -1.40 -1.08
N GLY A 167 -13.11 -2.47 -0.73
CA GLY A 167 -12.52 -3.77 -0.40
C GLY A 167 -11.65 -3.73 0.86
N ARG A 168 -10.66 -4.63 0.90
CA ARG A 168 -9.66 -4.73 1.98
C ARG A 168 -8.26 -4.81 1.39
N LEU A 169 -7.28 -4.43 2.18
CA LEU A 169 -5.89 -4.76 1.89
C LEU A 169 -5.64 -6.23 2.26
N GLU A 170 -4.94 -6.92 1.36
CA GLU A 170 -4.53 -8.32 1.52
C GLU A 170 -3.01 -8.40 1.51
N ALA A 171 -2.42 -8.05 2.65
CA ALA A 171 -0.99 -8.18 2.87
C ALA A 171 -0.70 -8.45 4.35
N VAL A 172 0.43 -9.12 4.60
CA VAL A 172 0.97 -9.36 5.93
C VAL A 172 2.32 -8.65 6.03
N LEU A 173 2.51 -7.86 7.08
CA LEU A 173 3.80 -7.27 7.38
C LEU A 173 4.75 -8.37 7.90
N ARG A 174 5.86 -8.61 7.21
CA ARG A 174 6.80 -9.70 7.53
C ARG A 174 8.04 -9.23 8.26
N GLY A 175 8.55 -8.05 7.91
CA GLY A 175 9.78 -7.54 8.51
C GLY A 175 10.18 -6.18 7.97
N TYR A 176 11.31 -5.71 8.46
CA TYR A 176 11.86 -4.41 8.10
C TYR A 176 13.39 -4.43 8.09
N GLN A 177 13.97 -3.41 7.48
CA GLN A 177 15.35 -3.00 7.69
C GLN A 177 15.38 -1.48 7.87
N LEU A 178 16.02 -1.00 8.94
CA LEU A 178 16.36 0.41 9.07
C LEU A 178 17.72 0.62 8.41
N THR A 179 17.72 1.18 7.20
CA THR A 179 18.93 1.32 6.38
C THR A 179 19.67 2.62 6.66
N ASN A 180 18.95 3.66 7.08
CA ASN A 180 19.54 4.91 7.54
C ASN A 180 18.66 5.56 8.61
N TYR A 181 19.30 6.21 9.59
CA TYR A 181 18.60 6.98 10.60
C TYR A 181 19.42 8.19 11.07
N SER A 182 18.70 9.29 11.27
CA SER A 182 19.13 10.48 11.98
C SER A 182 17.92 11.07 12.68
N GLN A 183 18.16 12.07 13.54
CA GLN A 183 17.10 12.87 14.15
C GLN A 183 16.28 13.68 13.11
N GLN A 184 16.64 13.71 11.82
CA GLN A 184 15.92 14.51 10.82
C GLN A 184 15.30 13.67 9.70
N ALA A 185 15.80 12.45 9.49
CA ALA A 185 15.39 11.58 8.40
C ALA A 185 15.65 10.12 8.73
N ALA A 186 14.82 9.24 8.16
CA ALA A 186 14.99 7.80 8.24
C ALA A 186 14.68 7.14 6.89
N SER A 187 15.34 6.01 6.62
CA SER A 187 15.08 5.16 5.46
C SER A 187 14.79 3.75 5.94
N VAL A 188 13.64 3.20 5.55
CA VAL A 188 13.17 1.90 5.97
C VAL A 188 12.83 1.05 4.75
N LEU A 189 13.35 -0.17 4.68
CA LEU A 189 12.87 -1.17 3.74
C LEU A 189 11.83 -2.04 4.44
N LEU A 190 10.58 -2.04 3.96
CA LEU A 190 9.48 -2.82 4.53
C LEU A 190 9.25 -4.07 3.71
N LEU A 191 9.22 -5.23 4.35
CA LEU A 191 8.86 -6.50 3.73
C LEU A 191 7.40 -6.82 4.01
N THR A 192 6.63 -6.99 2.93
CA THR A 192 5.24 -7.43 2.99
C THR A 192 5.06 -8.71 2.19
N GLU A 193 4.13 -9.55 2.61
CA GLU A 193 3.69 -10.72 1.86
C GLU A 193 2.25 -10.50 1.40
N ALA A 194 2.01 -10.64 0.11
CA ALA A 194 0.69 -10.66 -0.50
C ALA A 194 0.48 -11.96 -1.28
N ARG A 195 -0.65 -12.08 -1.97
CA ARG A 195 -0.92 -13.14 -2.94
C ARG A 195 -0.82 -12.58 -4.35
N ASP A 196 -0.18 -13.31 -5.26
CA ASP A 196 -0.26 -12.99 -6.70
C ASP A 196 -1.64 -13.39 -7.27
N ALA A 197 -1.87 -13.19 -8.58
CA ALA A 197 -3.15 -13.55 -9.19
C ALA A 197 -3.43 -15.07 -9.22
N GLN A 198 -2.38 -15.87 -9.05
CA GLN A 198 -2.45 -17.32 -9.01
C GLN A 198 -2.62 -17.83 -7.56
N GLY A 199 -2.63 -16.94 -6.56
CA GLY A 199 -2.74 -17.27 -5.15
C GLY A 199 -1.42 -17.69 -4.49
N ASN A 200 -0.28 -17.57 -5.18
CA ASN A 200 1.02 -17.87 -4.59
C ASN A 200 1.48 -16.73 -3.68
N PRO A 201 2.23 -17.04 -2.59
CA PRO A 201 2.87 -16.00 -1.79
C PRO A 201 3.82 -15.15 -2.65
N LEU A 202 3.70 -13.83 -2.52
CA LEU A 202 4.57 -12.86 -3.13
C LEU A 202 5.15 -11.96 -2.05
N LEU A 203 6.47 -11.97 -1.91
CA LEU A 203 7.18 -11.02 -1.04
C LEU A 203 7.53 -9.75 -1.82
N ALA A 204 7.18 -8.61 -1.26
CA ALA A 204 7.50 -7.29 -1.79
C ALA A 204 8.29 -6.49 -0.75
N ALA A 205 9.44 -5.97 -1.16
CA ALA A 205 10.26 -5.05 -0.39
C ALA A 205 10.00 -3.63 -0.87
N THR A 206 9.60 -2.73 0.03
CA THR A 206 9.25 -1.34 -0.29
C THR A 206 10.17 -0.38 0.46
N THR A 207 10.91 0.46 -0.26
CA THR A 207 11.72 1.51 0.35
C THR A 207 10.84 2.71 0.72
N VAL A 208 10.93 3.12 1.98
CA VAL A 208 10.16 4.22 2.56
C VAL A 208 11.13 5.24 3.15
N TYR A 209 11.01 6.49 2.71
CA TYR A 209 11.80 7.61 3.21
C TYR A 209 10.95 8.49 4.11
N LEU A 210 11.48 8.86 5.27
CA LEU A 210 10.84 9.71 6.24
C LEU A 210 11.65 10.98 6.50
N GLN A 211 10.95 12.04 6.85
CA GLN A 211 11.50 13.29 7.32
C GLN A 211 10.82 13.73 8.62
N TRP A 212 11.60 14.20 9.58
CA TRP A 212 11.05 14.86 10.77
C TRP A 212 10.63 16.28 10.43
N THR A 213 9.38 16.63 10.71
CA THR A 213 8.79 17.95 10.38
C THR A 213 8.97 19.01 11.48
N GLY A 214 9.60 18.63 12.59
CA GLY A 214 9.63 19.43 13.83
C GLY A 214 8.56 18.99 14.84
N THR A 215 7.47 18.39 14.37
CA THR A 215 6.37 17.92 15.24
C THR A 215 6.10 16.41 15.15
N ASP A 216 6.32 15.80 13.99
CA ASP A 216 6.08 14.38 13.77
C ASP A 216 6.89 13.87 12.57
N TRP A 217 6.95 12.55 12.40
CA TRP A 217 7.47 11.91 11.19
C TRP A 217 6.49 12.05 10.03
N ALA A 218 7.00 12.44 8.86
CA ALA A 218 6.26 12.48 7.61
C ALA A 218 6.95 11.60 6.56
N LEU A 219 6.14 10.97 5.70
CA LEU A 219 6.61 10.28 4.50
C LEU A 219 7.10 11.31 3.49
N LEU A 220 8.32 11.13 2.99
CA LEU A 220 8.78 11.81 1.80
C LEU A 220 8.15 11.10 0.58
N ALA A 221 7.37 11.83 -0.20
CA ALA A 221 6.71 11.27 -1.38
C ALA A 221 7.76 10.64 -2.32
N PRO A 222 7.55 9.38 -2.77
CA PRO A 222 8.44 8.76 -3.73
C PRO A 222 8.52 9.54 -5.04
N ALA A 223 9.62 9.37 -5.77
CA ALA A 223 9.82 9.98 -7.07
C ALA A 223 8.65 9.68 -8.02
N GLY A 224 8.10 10.72 -8.65
CA GLY A 224 6.94 10.59 -9.54
C GLY A 224 5.60 10.34 -8.82
N GLY A 225 5.58 10.33 -7.49
CA GLY A 225 4.37 10.27 -6.69
C GLY A 225 3.75 8.88 -6.55
N ASP A 226 4.51 7.81 -6.76
CA ASP A 226 4.04 6.46 -6.47
C ASP A 226 5.20 5.53 -6.07
N PHE A 227 4.86 4.40 -5.46
CA PHE A 227 5.86 3.46 -4.95
C PHE A 227 6.44 2.52 -6.03
N SER A 228 6.11 2.65 -7.31
CA SER A 228 6.51 1.66 -8.33
C SER A 228 8.02 1.47 -8.42
N ALA A 229 8.78 2.57 -8.43
CA ALA A 229 10.24 2.55 -8.43
C ALA A 229 10.85 2.21 -7.05
N ALA A 230 10.05 2.26 -5.98
CA ALA A 230 10.48 1.99 -4.62
C ALA A 230 10.19 0.56 -4.17
N VAL A 231 9.55 -0.27 -5.01
CA VAL A 231 9.16 -1.64 -4.70
C VAL A 231 9.95 -2.64 -5.55
N SER A 232 10.45 -3.70 -4.91
CA SER A 232 11.01 -4.88 -5.58
C SER A 232 10.37 -6.17 -5.08
N ARG A 233 10.48 -7.23 -5.88
CA ARG A 233 10.17 -8.59 -5.44
C ARG A 233 11.33 -9.08 -4.58
N ALA A 234 11.02 -9.57 -3.38
CA ALA A 234 12.00 -10.27 -2.55
C ALA A 234 11.91 -11.78 -2.80
N GLY A 235 13.06 -12.45 -2.88
CA GLY A 235 13.12 -13.91 -3.05
C GLY A 235 12.91 -14.68 -1.73
N SER A 236 13.30 -14.08 -0.61
CA SER A 236 13.15 -14.65 0.73
C SER A 236 13.03 -13.53 1.78
N PRO A 237 12.58 -13.83 3.02
CA PRO A 237 12.59 -12.88 4.12
C PRO A 237 13.98 -12.72 4.78
N ASP A 238 15.00 -13.42 4.28
CA ASP A 238 16.33 -13.38 4.88
C ASP A 238 16.92 -11.96 4.80
N GLY A 239 17.60 -11.55 5.88
CA GLY A 239 18.12 -10.19 6.03
C GLY A 239 17.12 -9.17 6.59
N PHE A 240 15.82 -9.49 6.66
CA PHE A 240 14.84 -8.63 7.32
C PHE A 240 14.69 -8.95 8.81
N HIS A 241 14.55 -7.92 9.62
CA HIS A 241 14.22 -8.06 11.03
C HIS A 241 12.70 -8.21 11.20
N PRO A 242 12.22 -9.20 11.98
CA PRO A 242 10.81 -9.33 12.29
C PRO A 242 10.36 -8.24 13.27
N PHE A 243 9.06 -7.93 13.27
CA PHE A 243 8.46 -7.02 14.24
C PHE A 243 8.22 -7.73 15.58
N ILE A 244 9.29 -7.95 16.33
CA ILE A 244 9.25 -8.58 17.66
C ILE A 244 9.55 -7.51 18.72
N PRO A 245 8.74 -7.39 19.79
CA PRO A 245 9.05 -6.49 20.90
C PRO A 245 10.46 -6.76 21.46
N GLY A 246 11.20 -5.71 21.79
CA GLY A 246 12.44 -5.81 22.56
C GLY A 246 12.14 -6.47 23.92
N ARG A 247 12.98 -7.43 24.31
CA ARG A 247 12.93 -8.05 25.64
C ARG A 247 13.49 -7.12 26.70
#